data_AF-A0A2S8X0J7-F1
#
_entry.id   AF-A0A2S8X0J7-F1
#
_cell.length_a   1.000
_cell.length_b   1.000
_cell.length_c   1.000
_cell.angle_alpha   90.00
_cell.angle_beta   90.00
_cell.angle_gamma   90.00
#
_symmetry.space_group_name_H-M   'P 1'
#
loop_
_entity.id
_entity.type
_entity.pdbx_description
1 polymer ?
#
loop_
_entity_poly.entity_id
_entity_poly.type
_entity_poly.pdbx_seq_one_letter_code
_entity_poly.pdbx_strand_id
1 'polypeptide(L)'
;MQEVKLVVSYDDYEDGIRMEKLIKELAAKPEASSLESLVIGDWGQAYENSPDEFMSTLVESAPSFPSLKKLFIGDMGFEECEVSWIIQTNLTPLLGAFPELKSFSVMGSSGLSLEPLQHAKLEELIIICGGLPKEVLSSITHAKLPELRKLELYLGVDNYGFNGSLEDVLPLLEKGLFPKLVYLGLKDSEIQDEIAKAAAEAPILDQLEVLDLSQGTLSDEGAEVLLASDKIKKLKHLDLSYHYMTNEMISRWNQSGISVDVSDQQQSDEDDWRYPSLTE
;
A
#
# COMPACT_ATOMS: atom_id res chain seq x y z
N MET A 1 -13.29 -11.36 14.39
CA MET A 1 -12.64 -10.04 14.35
C MET A 1 -13.73 -9.00 14.38
N GLN A 2 -13.76 -8.16 15.41
CA GLN A 2 -14.71 -7.06 15.48
C GLN A 2 -14.13 -5.90 14.68
N GLU A 3 -14.81 -5.51 13.61
CA GLU A 3 -14.41 -4.44 12.71
C GLU A 3 -15.50 -3.38 12.63
N VAL A 4 -15.08 -2.12 12.58
CA VAL A 4 -15.97 -0.97 12.38
C VAL A 4 -15.36 -0.07 11.31
N LYS A 5 -16.17 0.30 10.31
CA LYS A 5 -15.86 1.36 9.35
C LYS A 5 -16.64 2.61 9.72
N LEU A 6 -15.94 3.74 9.87
CA LEU A 6 -16.54 5.06 10.06
C LEU A 6 -16.45 5.81 8.73
N VAL A 7 -17.57 6.41 8.33
CA VAL A 7 -17.70 7.20 7.09
C VAL A 7 -18.52 8.43 7.42
N VAL A 8 -18.07 9.58 6.94
CA VAL A 8 -18.83 10.82 6.85
C VAL A 8 -18.93 11.10 5.37
N SER A 9 -20.14 11.00 4.81
CA SER A 9 -20.36 11.37 3.40
C SER A 9 -20.31 12.88 3.21
N TYR A 10 -20.27 13.33 1.96
CA TYR A 10 -20.40 14.75 1.62
C TYR A 10 -21.65 15.39 2.26
N ASP A 11 -22.81 14.74 2.15
CA ASP A 11 -24.06 15.25 2.72
C ASP A 11 -24.00 15.31 4.25
N ASP A 12 -23.43 14.29 4.90
CA ASP A 12 -23.22 14.29 6.37
C ASP A 12 -22.33 15.47 6.79
N TYR A 13 -21.28 15.76 6.01
CA TYR A 13 -20.37 16.86 6.27
C TYR A 13 -21.05 18.22 6.11
N GLU A 14 -21.86 18.41 5.07
CA GLU A 14 -22.67 19.62 4.88
C GLU A 14 -23.71 19.80 6.01
N ASP A 15 -24.26 18.70 6.53
CA ASP A 15 -25.15 18.70 7.70
C ASP A 15 -24.44 18.88 9.05
N GLY A 16 -23.11 19.10 9.03
CA GLY A 16 -22.32 19.41 10.22
C GLY A 16 -21.82 18.18 11.00
N ILE A 17 -22.00 16.97 10.47
CA ILE A 17 -21.38 15.75 11.03
C ILE A 17 -19.89 15.77 10.70
N ARG A 18 -19.07 15.35 11.66
CA ARG A 18 -17.61 15.32 11.53
C ARG A 18 -17.09 13.98 12.03
N MET A 19 -15.97 13.53 11.47
CA MET A 19 -15.36 12.26 11.84
C MET A 19 -15.03 12.19 13.34
N GLU A 20 -14.63 13.32 13.95
CA GLU A 20 -14.41 13.43 15.39
C GLU A 20 -15.61 12.98 16.24
N LYS A 21 -16.84 13.31 15.80
CA LYS A 21 -18.06 12.93 16.50
C LYS A 21 -18.22 11.42 16.46
N LEU A 22 -18.03 10.80 15.30
CA LEU A 22 -18.15 9.35 15.13
C LEU A 22 -17.08 8.59 15.95
N ILE A 23 -15.85 9.08 15.98
CA ILE A 23 -14.77 8.50 16.80
C ILE A 23 -15.13 8.56 18.28
N LYS A 24 -15.59 9.73 18.79
CA LYS A 24 -15.98 9.90 20.20
C LYS A 24 -17.16 9.01 20.58
N GLU A 25 -18.16 8.91 19.70
CA GLU A 25 -19.31 8.02 19.89
C GLU A 25 -18.90 6.55 19.89
N LEU A 26 -18.00 6.14 19.00
CA LEU A 26 -17.45 4.79 18.99
C LEU A 26 -16.66 4.50 20.27
N ALA A 27 -15.78 5.41 20.70
CA ALA A 27 -14.97 5.25 21.91
C ALA A 27 -15.80 5.15 23.20
N ALA A 28 -16.99 5.77 23.23
CA ALA A 28 -17.89 5.70 24.38
C ALA A 28 -18.69 4.39 24.49
N LYS A 29 -18.69 3.56 23.44
CA LYS A 29 -19.40 2.29 23.43
C LYS A 29 -18.63 1.21 24.20
N PRO A 30 -19.29 0.35 25.00
CA PRO A 30 -18.62 -0.75 25.71
C PRO A 30 -17.82 -1.67 24.77
N GLU A 31 -18.31 -1.86 23.54
CA GLU A 31 -17.71 -2.72 22.53
C GLU A 31 -16.42 -2.14 21.91
N ALA A 32 -16.07 -0.88 22.19
CA ALA A 32 -14.80 -0.28 21.77
C ALA A 32 -13.59 -1.07 22.33
N SER A 33 -13.73 -1.57 23.55
CA SER A 33 -12.66 -2.29 24.27
C SER A 33 -12.23 -3.60 23.58
N SER A 34 -13.13 -4.21 22.80
CA SER A 34 -12.91 -5.45 22.06
C SER A 34 -12.75 -5.24 20.55
N LEU A 35 -12.77 -3.98 20.07
CA LEU A 35 -12.57 -3.66 18.67
C LEU A 35 -11.16 -4.07 18.22
N GLU A 36 -11.08 -4.86 17.14
CA GLU A 36 -9.79 -5.35 16.63
C GLU A 36 -9.37 -4.64 15.33
N SER A 37 -10.34 -4.09 14.58
CA SER A 37 -10.11 -3.40 13.31
C SER A 37 -10.94 -2.12 13.23
N LEU A 38 -10.30 -1.01 12.90
CA LEU A 38 -10.94 0.28 12.68
C LEU A 38 -10.57 0.75 11.27
N VAL A 39 -11.59 1.06 10.49
CA VAL A 39 -11.45 1.63 9.15
C VAL A 39 -12.04 3.04 9.18
N ILE A 40 -11.27 4.01 8.70
CA ILE A 40 -11.72 5.37 8.43
C ILE A 40 -11.87 5.45 6.92
N GLY A 41 -13.11 5.49 6.43
CA GLY A 41 -13.42 5.76 5.03
C GLY A 41 -13.49 7.25 4.76
N ASP A 42 -14.43 7.69 3.93
CA ASP A 42 -14.64 9.10 3.62
C ASP A 42 -14.84 9.95 4.89
N TRP A 43 -14.26 11.15 4.88
CA TRP A 43 -14.45 12.19 5.90
C TRP A 43 -15.21 13.41 5.38
N GLY A 44 -15.81 13.29 4.19
CA GLY A 44 -16.88 14.12 3.63
C GLY A 44 -16.43 15.07 2.54
N GLN A 45 -15.19 15.54 2.62
CA GLN A 45 -14.56 16.41 1.63
C GLN A 45 -13.09 16.00 1.53
N ALA A 46 -12.83 14.72 1.26
CA ALA A 46 -11.49 14.13 1.31
C ALA A 46 -10.48 14.71 0.31
N TYR A 47 -10.97 15.40 -0.71
CA TYR A 47 -10.20 16.13 -1.70
C TYR A 47 -9.87 17.60 -1.31
N GLU A 48 -10.44 18.10 -0.19
CA GLU A 48 -10.19 19.45 0.33
C GLU A 48 -9.61 19.43 1.75
N ASN A 49 -10.04 18.49 2.59
CA ASN A 49 -9.68 18.38 3.99
C ASN A 49 -8.80 17.15 4.23
N SER A 50 -7.91 17.23 5.23
CA SER A 50 -7.02 16.15 5.63
C SER A 50 -7.49 15.50 6.95
N PRO A 51 -6.90 14.35 7.35
CA PRO A 51 -7.11 13.79 8.67
C PRO A 51 -6.71 14.68 9.85
N ASP A 52 -6.07 15.84 9.64
CA ASP A 52 -5.73 16.77 10.72
C ASP A 52 -6.96 17.19 11.55
N GLU A 53 -8.15 17.19 10.95
CA GLU A 53 -9.40 17.52 11.64
C GLU A 53 -9.78 16.52 12.74
N PHE A 54 -9.34 15.26 12.64
CA PHE A 54 -9.75 14.20 13.56
C PHE A 54 -8.61 13.36 14.14
N MET A 55 -7.37 13.57 13.70
CA MET A 55 -6.20 12.84 14.17
C MET A 55 -6.02 12.96 15.69
N SER A 56 -6.16 14.17 16.25
CA SER A 56 -6.05 14.41 17.69
C SER A 56 -7.11 13.64 18.47
N THR A 57 -8.36 13.69 18.02
CA THR A 57 -9.48 12.94 18.60
C THR A 57 -9.23 11.42 18.56
N LEU A 58 -8.66 10.89 17.47
CA LEU A 58 -8.32 9.47 17.36
C LEU A 58 -7.20 9.05 18.33
N VAL A 59 -6.15 9.86 18.44
CA VAL A 59 -5.05 9.64 19.39
C VAL A 59 -5.53 9.70 20.84
N GLU A 60 -6.33 10.71 21.18
CA GLU A 60 -6.90 10.87 22.54
C GLU A 60 -7.84 9.72 22.91
N SER A 61 -8.53 9.15 21.91
CA SER A 61 -9.45 8.02 22.10
C SER A 61 -8.75 6.67 22.16
N ALA A 62 -7.46 6.58 21.85
CA ALA A 62 -6.70 5.33 21.79
C ALA A 62 -6.82 4.42 23.03
N PRO A 63 -6.86 4.93 24.29
CA PRO A 63 -7.06 4.10 25.47
C PRO A 63 -8.39 3.32 25.49
N SER A 64 -9.39 3.75 24.72
CA SER A 64 -10.68 3.06 24.57
C SER A 64 -10.61 1.86 23.63
N PHE A 65 -9.53 1.72 22.85
CA PHE A 65 -9.33 0.67 21.84
C PHE A 65 -8.11 -0.23 22.16
N PRO A 66 -7.99 -0.81 23.37
CA PRO A 66 -6.82 -1.59 23.79
C PRO A 66 -6.60 -2.87 22.97
N SER A 67 -7.61 -3.35 22.25
CA SER A 67 -7.56 -4.57 21.43
C SER A 67 -7.30 -4.28 19.94
N LEU A 68 -7.13 -3.01 19.56
CA LEU A 68 -7.00 -2.61 18.16
C LEU A 68 -5.69 -3.14 17.56
N LYS A 69 -5.82 -3.94 16.50
CA LYS A 69 -4.71 -4.57 15.78
C LYS A 69 -4.62 -4.11 14.33
N LYS A 70 -5.71 -3.61 13.77
CA LYS A 70 -5.74 -3.12 12.38
C LYS A 70 -6.31 -1.71 12.32
N LEU A 71 -5.67 -0.87 11.54
CA LEU A 71 -6.10 0.50 11.28
C LEU A 71 -5.92 0.78 9.80
N PHE A 72 -7.00 1.21 9.15
CA PHE A 72 -6.98 1.63 7.75
C PHE A 72 -7.50 3.07 7.67
N ILE A 73 -6.66 3.99 7.18
CA ILE A 73 -7.01 5.39 6.94
C ILE A 73 -7.23 5.63 5.44
N GLY A 74 -8.41 6.15 5.09
CA GLY A 74 -8.74 6.56 3.72
C GLY A 74 -9.35 5.47 2.86
N ASP A 75 -9.96 4.43 3.43
CA ASP A 75 -10.61 3.36 2.65
C ASP A 75 -11.84 3.88 1.90
N MET A 76 -11.63 4.39 0.69
CA MET A 76 -12.64 5.05 -0.14
C MET A 76 -12.76 4.35 -1.49
N GLY A 77 -14.00 4.23 -1.96
CA GLY A 77 -14.28 3.86 -3.34
C GLY A 77 -14.18 5.06 -4.28
N PHE A 78 -14.09 4.78 -5.58
CA PHE A 78 -14.03 5.80 -6.64
C PHE A 78 -15.18 6.83 -6.59
N GLU A 79 -16.39 6.41 -6.21
CA GLU A 79 -17.55 7.32 -6.08
C GLU A 79 -17.47 8.25 -4.85
N GLU A 80 -16.69 7.87 -3.83
CA GLU A 80 -16.50 8.68 -2.62
C GLU A 80 -15.37 9.70 -2.83
N CYS A 81 -14.18 9.21 -3.21
CA CYS A 81 -13.04 10.05 -3.59
C CYS A 81 -12.06 9.21 -4.41
N GLU A 82 -11.68 9.73 -5.56
CA GLU A 82 -10.61 9.20 -6.40
C GLU A 82 -9.28 9.17 -5.64
N VAL A 83 -8.49 8.09 -5.76
CA VAL A 83 -7.37 7.83 -4.84
C VAL A 83 -6.28 8.89 -4.93
N SER A 84 -6.09 9.47 -6.11
CA SER A 84 -5.14 10.56 -6.38
C SER A 84 -5.53 11.86 -5.68
N TRP A 85 -6.81 12.05 -5.38
CA TRP A 85 -7.36 13.25 -4.76
C TRP A 85 -7.43 13.17 -3.23
N ILE A 86 -7.29 11.99 -2.64
CA ILE A 86 -7.37 11.83 -1.18
C ILE A 86 -6.21 12.56 -0.49
N ILE A 87 -6.54 13.64 0.23
CA ILE A 87 -5.57 14.42 1.02
C ILE A 87 -5.30 13.73 2.35
N GLN A 88 -4.04 13.40 2.60
CA GLN A 88 -3.52 12.83 3.83
C GLN A 88 -2.77 13.88 4.68
N THR A 89 -2.16 13.41 5.76
CA THR A 89 -1.30 14.21 6.65
C THR A 89 -0.14 13.34 7.19
N ASN A 90 0.58 13.82 8.19
CA ASN A 90 1.50 12.99 8.96
C ASN A 90 0.74 12.01 9.85
N LEU A 91 0.72 10.73 9.48
CA LEU A 91 0.02 9.67 10.21
C LEU A 91 0.87 8.99 11.30
N THR A 92 2.14 9.38 11.44
CA THR A 92 3.06 8.84 12.46
C THR A 92 2.50 8.85 13.90
N PRO A 93 1.76 9.90 14.35
CA PRO A 93 1.20 9.90 15.71
C PRO A 93 0.30 8.70 16.01
N LEU A 94 -0.39 8.14 15.00
CA LEU A 94 -1.26 6.98 15.16
C LEU A 94 -0.47 5.72 15.54
N LEU A 95 0.72 5.53 14.98
CA LEU A 95 1.61 4.42 15.33
C LEU A 95 2.08 4.50 16.79
N GLY A 96 2.27 5.72 17.32
CA GLY A 96 2.58 5.92 18.73
C GLY A 96 1.39 5.66 19.66
N ALA A 97 0.18 6.00 19.21
CA ALA A 97 -1.04 5.88 19.98
C ALA A 97 -1.55 4.43 20.11
N PHE A 98 -1.30 3.59 19.10
CA PHE A 98 -1.78 2.20 19.04
C PHE A 98 -0.63 1.18 19.10
N PRO A 99 -0.01 0.94 20.27
CA PRO A 99 1.20 0.11 20.39
C PRO A 99 0.98 -1.39 20.07
N GLU A 100 -0.27 -1.86 20.06
CA GLU A 100 -0.63 -3.23 19.72
C GLU A 100 -0.93 -3.46 18.23
N LEU A 101 -0.79 -2.40 17.41
CA LEU A 101 -1.10 -2.45 15.98
C LEU A 101 -0.22 -3.47 15.25
N LYS A 102 -0.88 -4.30 14.42
CA LYS A 102 -0.31 -5.36 13.60
C LYS A 102 -0.41 -5.07 12.12
N SER A 103 -1.45 -4.38 11.68
CA SER A 103 -1.64 -3.98 10.28
C SER A 103 -2.01 -2.50 10.22
N PHE A 104 -1.32 -1.79 9.33
CA PHE A 104 -1.59 -0.39 9.05
C PHE A 104 -1.70 -0.19 7.54
N SER A 105 -2.86 0.28 7.11
CA SER A 105 -3.13 0.58 5.71
C SER A 105 -3.45 2.05 5.53
N VAL A 106 -2.99 2.63 4.43
CA VAL A 106 -3.26 4.01 4.05
C VAL A 106 -3.64 4.02 2.58
N MET A 107 -4.70 4.76 2.24
CA MET A 107 -5.11 4.99 0.86
C MET A 107 -5.13 6.49 0.57
N GLY A 108 -4.51 6.91 -0.54
CA GLY A 108 -4.14 8.29 -0.81
C GLY A 108 -2.73 8.63 -0.30
N SER A 109 -2.02 9.48 -1.05
CA SER A 109 -0.63 9.88 -0.75
C SER A 109 -0.41 11.40 -0.77
N SER A 110 -1.38 12.19 -1.22
CA SER A 110 -1.29 13.64 -1.27
C SER A 110 -1.10 14.23 0.14
N GLY A 111 0.08 14.76 0.45
CA GLY A 111 0.39 15.26 1.81
C GLY A 111 0.71 14.17 2.84
N LEU A 112 0.78 12.89 2.44
CA LEU A 112 1.13 11.78 3.33
C LEU A 112 2.56 11.93 3.85
N SER A 113 2.71 11.82 5.17
CA SER A 113 4.01 11.67 5.81
C SER A 113 3.96 10.57 6.87
N LEU A 114 5.07 9.85 6.98
CA LEU A 114 5.27 8.79 7.96
C LEU A 114 6.60 8.96 8.70
N GLU A 115 7.03 10.18 9.03
CA GLU A 115 8.34 10.39 9.64
C GLU A 115 8.26 10.75 11.15
N PRO A 116 8.95 10.01 12.05
CA PRO A 116 9.68 8.76 11.83
C PRO A 116 8.76 7.52 11.77
N LEU A 117 8.97 6.63 10.79
CA LEU A 117 8.21 5.38 10.68
C LEU A 117 8.80 4.32 11.63
N GLN A 118 8.19 4.13 12.79
CA GLN A 118 8.63 3.15 13.76
C GLN A 118 7.47 2.50 14.50
N HIS A 119 7.51 1.19 14.64
CA HIS A 119 6.51 0.44 15.41
C HIS A 119 7.08 -0.92 15.83
N ALA A 120 6.93 -1.27 17.12
CA ALA A 120 7.55 -2.47 17.67
C ALA A 120 6.85 -3.77 17.27
N LYS A 121 5.59 -3.70 16.84
CA LYS A 121 4.72 -4.87 16.63
C LYS A 121 4.08 -4.96 15.25
N LEU A 122 4.31 -3.97 14.38
CA LEU A 122 3.64 -3.89 13.07
C LEU A 122 4.17 -5.02 12.17
N GLU A 123 3.25 -5.80 11.62
CA GLU A 123 3.52 -6.97 10.77
C GLU A 123 3.15 -6.70 9.30
N GLU A 124 2.24 -5.76 9.05
CA GLU A 124 1.75 -5.41 7.71
C GLU A 124 1.68 -3.89 7.54
N LEU A 125 2.24 -3.39 6.44
CA LEU A 125 2.11 -2.01 5.97
C LEU A 125 1.66 -2.02 4.51
N ILE A 126 0.55 -1.35 4.22
CA ILE A 126 -0.01 -1.21 2.87
C ILE A 126 -0.22 0.27 2.56
N ILE A 127 0.30 0.74 1.43
CA ILE A 127 0.05 2.10 0.93
C ILE A 127 -0.51 2.00 -0.48
N ILE A 128 -1.72 2.53 -0.66
CA ILE A 128 -2.51 2.48 -1.89
C ILE A 128 -2.63 3.91 -2.40
N CYS A 129 -2.07 4.23 -3.56
CA CYS A 129 -2.14 5.57 -4.12
C CYS A 129 -1.87 5.59 -5.62
N GLY A 130 -2.37 6.63 -6.30
CA GLY A 130 -2.08 6.88 -7.71
C GLY A 130 -0.66 7.35 -8.01
N GLY A 131 0.10 7.74 -6.99
CA GLY A 131 1.50 8.15 -7.11
C GLY A 131 2.15 8.30 -5.74
N LEU A 132 3.17 7.48 -5.44
CA LEU A 132 3.83 7.46 -4.13
C LEU A 132 4.99 8.46 -4.07
N PRO A 133 4.95 9.48 -3.20
CA PRO A 133 6.05 10.43 -3.08
C PRO A 133 7.34 9.75 -2.60
N LYS A 134 8.48 10.13 -3.17
CA LYS A 134 9.80 9.62 -2.76
C LYS A 134 10.12 9.91 -1.30
N GLU A 135 9.54 10.95 -0.72
CA GLU A 135 9.67 11.26 0.71
C GLU A 135 9.05 10.13 1.56
N VAL A 136 7.97 9.51 1.11
CA VAL A 136 7.36 8.34 1.75
C VAL A 136 8.24 7.10 1.57
N LEU A 137 8.77 6.86 0.37
CA LEU A 137 9.77 5.80 0.12
C LEU A 137 11.00 5.97 1.02
N SER A 138 11.52 7.20 1.13
CA SER A 138 12.62 7.54 2.03
C SER A 138 12.28 7.23 3.48
N SER A 139 11.07 7.56 3.96
CA SER A 139 10.67 7.20 5.32
C SER A 139 10.63 5.68 5.53
N ILE A 140 10.12 4.92 4.55
CA ILE A 140 10.07 3.44 4.61
C ILE A 140 11.49 2.85 4.67
N THR A 141 12.43 3.34 3.87
CA THR A 141 13.80 2.84 3.86
C THR A 141 14.57 3.15 5.15
N HIS A 142 14.14 4.16 5.92
CA HIS A 142 14.67 4.50 7.23
C HIS A 142 13.83 3.95 8.40
N ALA A 143 12.81 3.14 8.11
CA ALA A 143 11.84 2.69 9.09
C ALA A 143 12.42 1.69 10.10
N LYS A 144 11.85 1.67 11.30
CA LYS A 144 12.15 0.69 12.36
C LYS A 144 10.93 -0.20 12.60
N LEU A 145 10.80 -1.22 11.76
CA LEU A 145 9.68 -2.17 11.78
C LEU A 145 10.23 -3.61 11.90
N PRO A 146 10.75 -4.01 13.07
CA PRO A 146 11.45 -5.30 13.24
C PRO A 146 10.53 -6.54 13.06
N GLU A 147 9.22 -6.34 13.19
CA GLU A 147 8.21 -7.39 13.05
C GLU A 147 7.55 -7.40 11.67
N LEU A 148 7.93 -6.52 10.73
CA LEU A 148 7.28 -6.41 9.43
C LEU A 148 7.44 -7.71 8.62
N ARG A 149 6.30 -8.25 8.17
CA ARG A 149 6.19 -9.49 7.39
C ARG A 149 5.66 -9.22 5.99
N LYS A 150 4.80 -8.20 5.83
CA LYS A 150 4.23 -7.79 4.56
C LYS A 150 4.40 -6.28 4.37
N LEU A 151 4.95 -5.92 3.22
CA LEU A 151 5.02 -4.56 2.71
C LEU A 151 4.38 -4.55 1.32
N GLU A 152 3.40 -3.69 1.11
CA GLU A 152 2.72 -3.54 -0.19
C GLU A 152 2.61 -2.05 -0.52
N LEU A 153 3.20 -1.66 -1.64
CA LEU A 153 3.29 -0.28 -2.09
C LEU A 153 2.76 -0.20 -3.52
N TYR A 154 1.73 0.62 -3.71
CA TYR A 154 1.29 1.08 -5.03
C TYR A 154 2.14 2.31 -5.37
N LEU A 155 3.01 2.18 -6.37
CA LEU A 155 3.97 3.23 -6.70
C LEU A 155 3.35 4.34 -7.53
N GLY A 156 2.40 3.99 -8.39
CA GLY A 156 1.65 4.90 -9.24
C GLY A 156 2.47 5.51 -10.39
N VAL A 157 2.03 6.69 -10.81
CA VAL A 157 2.60 7.47 -11.94
C VAL A 157 2.86 8.91 -11.56
N ASP A 158 3.68 9.59 -12.37
CA ASP A 158 4.12 10.96 -12.11
C ASP A 158 2.98 11.98 -12.02
N ASN A 159 1.98 11.84 -12.89
CA ASN A 159 0.80 12.72 -12.97
C ASN A 159 -0.03 12.74 -11.68
N TYR A 160 0.09 11.72 -10.82
CA TYR A 160 -0.67 11.59 -9.58
C TYR A 160 0.22 11.52 -8.33
N GLY A 161 1.47 11.97 -8.43
CA GLY A 161 2.33 12.26 -7.28
C GLY A 161 3.60 11.42 -7.15
N PHE A 162 3.81 10.41 -7.99
CA PHE A 162 5.09 9.70 -8.02
C PHE A 162 6.18 10.66 -8.50
N ASN A 163 7.24 10.85 -7.71
CA ASN A 163 8.35 11.75 -8.06
C ASN A 163 9.71 11.09 -7.80
N GLY A 164 9.71 9.78 -7.60
CA GLY A 164 10.89 8.96 -7.39
C GLY A 164 11.42 8.34 -8.68
N SER A 165 12.43 7.51 -8.54
CA SER A 165 12.99 6.68 -9.61
C SER A 165 13.32 5.27 -9.11
N LEU A 166 13.88 4.43 -9.98
CA LEU A 166 14.34 3.09 -9.60
C LEU A 166 15.30 3.16 -8.39
N GLU A 167 16.16 4.18 -8.33
CA GLU A 167 17.11 4.40 -7.25
C GLU A 167 16.45 4.53 -5.87
N ASP A 168 15.23 5.07 -5.79
CA ASP A 168 14.48 5.18 -4.53
C ASP A 168 13.83 3.85 -4.12
N VAL A 169 13.63 2.94 -5.08
CA VAL A 169 13.05 1.60 -4.86
C VAL A 169 14.11 0.56 -4.54
N LEU A 170 15.32 0.66 -5.11
CA LEU A 170 16.41 -0.31 -4.92
C LEU A 170 16.70 -0.67 -3.46
N PRO A 171 16.68 0.25 -2.48
CA PRO A 171 16.92 -0.11 -1.07
C PRO A 171 15.89 -1.11 -0.52
N LEU A 172 14.66 -1.15 -1.04
CA LEU A 172 13.63 -2.12 -0.63
C LEU A 172 13.91 -3.54 -1.15
N LEU A 173 14.78 -3.68 -2.15
CA LEU A 173 15.23 -4.94 -2.73
C LEU A 173 16.46 -5.54 -2.02
N GLU A 174 17.01 -4.81 -1.04
CA GLU A 174 18.13 -5.26 -0.20
C GLU A 174 17.66 -6.06 1.02
N LYS A 175 18.54 -6.92 1.55
CA LYS A 175 18.27 -7.60 2.83
C LYS A 175 18.51 -6.66 4.01
N GLY A 176 17.82 -6.95 5.11
CA GLY A 176 18.19 -6.42 6.43
C GLY A 176 17.41 -5.19 6.88
N LEU A 177 16.74 -4.46 5.98
CA LEU A 177 15.79 -3.42 6.38
C LEU A 177 14.66 -4.02 7.23
N PHE A 178 14.06 -5.11 6.73
CA PHE A 178 12.96 -5.81 7.37
C PHE A 178 13.31 -7.30 7.53
N PRO A 179 13.86 -7.72 8.67
CA PRO A 179 14.44 -9.06 8.85
C PRO A 179 13.42 -10.20 8.83
N LYS A 180 12.11 -9.89 8.95
CA LYS A 180 11.02 -10.87 8.93
C LYS A 180 10.13 -10.79 7.70
N LEU A 181 10.49 -9.95 6.72
CA LEU A 181 9.70 -9.72 5.52
C LEU A 181 9.63 -11.00 4.69
N VAL A 182 8.41 -11.44 4.41
CA VAL A 182 8.09 -12.63 3.60
C VAL A 182 7.25 -12.27 2.37
N TYR A 183 6.60 -11.10 2.37
CA TYR A 183 5.84 -10.57 1.25
C TYR A 183 6.33 -9.16 0.94
N LEU A 184 6.69 -8.92 -0.33
CA LEU A 184 6.96 -7.60 -0.86
C LEU A 184 6.11 -7.37 -2.11
N GLY A 185 5.27 -6.35 -2.07
CA GLY A 185 4.53 -5.83 -3.23
C GLY A 185 5.09 -4.48 -3.65
N LEU A 186 5.60 -4.41 -4.88
CA LEU A 186 5.99 -3.17 -5.57
C LEU A 186 5.11 -3.08 -6.81
N LYS A 187 3.88 -2.62 -6.57
CA LYS A 187 2.75 -2.74 -7.48
C LYS A 187 2.52 -1.42 -8.21
N ASP A 188 1.68 -1.50 -9.24
CA ASP A 188 1.04 -0.33 -9.82
C ASP A 188 2.04 0.74 -10.28
N SER A 189 3.15 0.34 -10.91
CA SER A 189 4.19 1.27 -11.31
C SER A 189 4.26 1.49 -12.81
N GLU A 190 4.53 2.73 -13.24
CA GLU A 190 4.90 3.03 -14.63
C GLU A 190 6.28 2.49 -15.02
N ILE A 191 7.18 2.26 -14.06
CA ILE A 191 8.55 1.72 -14.27
C ILE A 191 8.64 0.22 -13.91
N GLN A 192 7.57 -0.54 -14.13
CA GLN A 192 7.47 -1.93 -13.66
C GLN A 192 8.50 -2.85 -14.31
N ASP A 193 8.91 -2.60 -15.57
CA ASP A 193 9.96 -3.37 -16.24
C ASP A 193 11.34 -3.16 -15.59
N GLU A 194 11.67 -1.93 -15.22
CA GLU A 194 12.90 -1.56 -14.50
C GLU A 194 12.95 -2.22 -13.12
N ILE A 195 11.84 -2.17 -12.39
CA ILE A 195 11.71 -2.82 -11.08
C ILE A 195 11.86 -4.34 -11.23
N ALA A 196 11.20 -4.96 -12.22
CA ALA A 196 11.31 -6.38 -12.50
C ALA A 196 12.77 -6.81 -12.78
N LYS A 197 13.48 -6.05 -13.61
CA LYS A 197 14.90 -6.28 -13.93
C LYS A 197 15.78 -6.19 -12.68
N ALA A 198 15.56 -5.19 -11.83
CA ALA A 198 16.31 -5.03 -10.59
C ALA A 198 15.98 -6.14 -9.57
N ALA A 199 14.71 -6.52 -9.47
CA ALA A 199 14.22 -7.54 -8.55
C ALA A 199 14.73 -8.94 -8.90
N ALA A 200 14.92 -9.26 -10.19
CA ALA A 200 15.26 -10.60 -10.66
C ALA A 200 16.47 -11.24 -9.95
N GLU A 201 17.48 -10.46 -9.59
CA GLU A 201 18.65 -10.96 -8.85
C GLU A 201 18.82 -10.34 -7.46
N ALA A 202 17.78 -9.65 -6.97
CA ALA A 202 17.82 -8.91 -5.73
C ALA A 202 18.16 -9.80 -4.52
N PRO A 203 18.94 -9.29 -3.54
CA PRO A 203 19.21 -10.01 -2.31
C PRO A 203 17.95 -10.37 -1.52
N ILE A 204 16.90 -9.52 -1.50
CA ILE A 204 15.68 -9.78 -0.74
C ILE A 204 14.99 -11.11 -1.10
N LEU A 205 15.15 -11.60 -2.34
CA LEU A 205 14.54 -12.86 -2.79
C LEU A 205 14.95 -14.10 -1.99
N ASP A 206 16.10 -14.09 -1.29
CA ASP A 206 16.50 -15.23 -0.48
C ASP A 206 15.69 -15.35 0.83
N GLN A 207 14.90 -14.34 1.22
CA GLN A 207 14.01 -14.38 2.39
C GLN A 207 12.51 -14.29 2.05
N LEU A 208 12.16 -13.80 0.86
CA LEU A 208 10.77 -13.68 0.46
C LEU A 208 10.15 -15.03 0.17
N GLU A 209 8.87 -15.14 0.51
CA GLU A 209 8.00 -16.21 0.04
C GLU A 209 7.17 -15.73 -1.15
N VAL A 210 6.76 -14.47 -1.15
CA VAL A 210 5.97 -13.85 -2.22
C VAL A 210 6.60 -12.54 -2.66
N LEU A 211 6.75 -12.41 -3.98
CA LEU A 211 7.01 -11.14 -4.65
C LEU A 211 5.77 -10.80 -5.48
N ASP A 212 5.30 -9.58 -5.37
CA ASP A 212 4.15 -9.06 -6.10
C ASP A 212 4.58 -7.82 -6.90
N LEU A 213 4.51 -7.94 -8.22
CA LEU A 213 4.83 -6.92 -9.21
C LEU A 213 3.60 -6.64 -10.10
N SER A 214 2.41 -6.94 -9.59
CA SER A 214 1.14 -6.79 -10.29
C SER A 214 0.74 -5.34 -10.48
N GLN A 215 -0.32 -5.12 -11.26
CA GLN A 215 -1.01 -3.84 -11.41
C GLN A 215 -0.20 -2.76 -12.13
N GLY A 216 1.04 -3.04 -12.54
CA GLY A 216 1.91 -2.09 -13.23
C GLY A 216 1.98 -2.29 -14.73
N THR A 217 2.95 -1.62 -15.35
CA THR A 217 3.15 -1.62 -16.80
C THR A 217 3.97 -2.81 -17.33
N LEU A 218 4.16 -3.90 -16.58
CA LEU A 218 5.09 -4.99 -16.91
C LEU A 218 4.90 -5.54 -18.34
N SER A 219 5.95 -5.58 -19.14
CA SER A 219 5.96 -6.19 -20.47
C SER A 219 6.82 -7.44 -20.54
N ASP A 220 6.93 -8.00 -21.75
CA ASP A 220 7.85 -9.08 -22.06
C ASP A 220 9.30 -8.77 -21.67
N GLU A 221 9.72 -7.49 -21.65
CA GLU A 221 11.11 -7.14 -21.33
C GLU A 221 11.45 -7.42 -19.85
N GLY A 222 10.64 -6.92 -18.91
CA GLY A 222 10.83 -7.23 -17.49
C GLY A 222 10.52 -8.69 -17.17
N ALA A 223 9.48 -9.23 -17.79
CA ALA A 223 9.04 -10.61 -17.61
C ALA A 223 10.08 -11.65 -18.05
N GLU A 224 10.78 -11.42 -19.16
CA GLU A 224 11.86 -12.32 -19.62
C GLU A 224 12.97 -12.43 -18.57
N VAL A 225 13.36 -11.31 -17.97
CA VAL A 225 14.44 -11.27 -16.98
C VAL A 225 14.03 -11.99 -15.70
N LEU A 226 12.80 -11.80 -15.24
CA LEU A 226 12.24 -12.56 -14.11
C LEU A 226 12.18 -14.07 -14.41
N LEU A 227 11.74 -14.47 -15.60
CA LEU A 227 11.62 -15.87 -15.99
C LEU A 227 12.99 -16.58 -16.06
N ALA A 228 14.04 -15.84 -16.45
CA ALA A 228 15.41 -16.32 -16.50
C ALA A 228 16.06 -16.48 -15.12
N SER A 229 15.57 -15.79 -14.09
CA SER A 229 16.15 -15.78 -12.75
C SER A 229 15.98 -17.11 -12.01
N ASP A 230 17.08 -17.62 -11.46
CA ASP A 230 17.07 -18.79 -10.59
C ASP A 230 16.62 -18.46 -9.16
N LYS A 231 16.64 -17.18 -8.76
CA LYS A 231 16.12 -16.75 -7.46
C LYS A 231 14.61 -16.67 -7.46
N ILE A 232 14.01 -16.15 -8.53
CA ILE A 232 12.55 -16.08 -8.68
C ILE A 232 11.92 -17.47 -8.59
N LYS A 233 12.56 -18.50 -9.18
CA LYS A 233 12.12 -19.90 -9.10
C LYS A 233 12.04 -20.47 -7.67
N LYS A 234 12.63 -19.81 -6.68
CA LYS A 234 12.60 -20.23 -5.26
C LYS A 234 11.44 -19.63 -4.48
N LEU A 235 10.77 -18.62 -5.01
CA LEU A 235 9.59 -18.03 -4.39
C LEU A 235 8.48 -19.08 -4.27
N LYS A 236 7.67 -18.97 -3.22
CA LYS A 236 6.43 -19.75 -3.11
C LYS A 236 5.37 -19.26 -4.07
N HIS A 237 5.37 -17.96 -4.37
CA HIS A 237 4.45 -17.35 -5.31
C HIS A 237 5.07 -16.07 -5.93
N LEU A 238 4.75 -15.82 -7.19
CA LEU A 238 5.05 -14.59 -7.91
C LEU A 238 3.74 -14.05 -8.49
N ASP A 239 3.35 -12.83 -8.14
CA ASP A 239 2.17 -12.17 -8.72
C ASP A 239 2.63 -11.17 -9.77
N LEU A 240 2.22 -11.41 -11.03
CA LEU A 240 2.42 -10.54 -12.18
C LEU A 240 1.07 -10.15 -12.81
N SER A 241 -0.05 -10.31 -12.09
CA SER A 241 -1.39 -10.01 -12.61
C SER A 241 -1.53 -8.53 -12.99
N TYR A 242 -2.40 -8.22 -13.94
CA TYR A 242 -2.50 -6.88 -14.54
C TYR A 242 -1.16 -6.45 -15.15
N HIS A 243 -0.98 -6.79 -16.42
CA HIS A 243 0.29 -6.64 -17.12
C HIS A 243 0.06 -6.45 -18.63
N TYR A 244 1.13 -6.11 -19.37
CA TYR A 244 1.13 -5.94 -20.82
C TYR A 244 1.97 -7.00 -21.56
N MET A 245 2.31 -8.11 -20.89
CA MET A 245 2.96 -9.26 -21.56
C MET A 245 2.14 -9.82 -22.72
N THR A 246 2.83 -10.32 -23.74
CA THR A 246 2.22 -10.99 -24.89
C THR A 246 1.70 -12.38 -24.53
N ASN A 247 0.80 -12.91 -25.36
CA ASN A 247 0.30 -14.29 -25.21
C ASN A 247 1.41 -15.35 -25.24
N GLU A 248 2.50 -15.08 -25.97
CA GLU A 248 3.66 -15.95 -26.01
C GLU A 248 4.38 -15.98 -24.66
N MET A 249 4.65 -14.81 -24.09
CA MET A 249 5.27 -14.69 -22.77
C MET A 249 4.41 -15.31 -21.67
N ILE A 250 3.10 -15.04 -21.65
CA ILE A 250 2.14 -15.67 -20.72
C ILE A 250 2.18 -17.19 -20.83
N SER A 251 2.22 -17.73 -22.05
CA SER A 251 2.31 -19.18 -22.28
C SER A 251 3.60 -19.76 -21.70
N ARG A 252 4.72 -19.04 -21.80
CA ARG A 252 6.01 -19.46 -21.22
C ARG A 252 5.97 -19.44 -19.70
N TRP A 253 5.37 -18.43 -19.08
CA TRP A 253 5.18 -18.38 -17.62
C TRP A 253 4.31 -19.52 -17.11
N ASN A 254 3.18 -19.79 -17.77
CA ASN A 254 2.31 -20.93 -17.44
C ASN A 254 3.03 -22.29 -17.57
N GLN A 255 4.04 -22.39 -18.42
CA GLN A 255 4.86 -23.59 -18.62
C GLN A 255 6.12 -23.64 -17.74
N SER A 256 6.43 -22.58 -17.00
CA SER A 256 7.66 -22.45 -16.20
C SER A 256 7.72 -23.43 -15.01
N GLY A 257 6.56 -23.89 -14.53
CA GLY A 257 6.43 -24.71 -13.31
C GLY A 257 6.53 -23.91 -12.01
N ILE A 258 6.65 -22.59 -12.08
CA ILE A 258 6.62 -21.67 -10.94
C ILE A 258 5.15 -21.43 -10.56
N SER A 259 4.85 -21.26 -9.26
CA SER A 259 3.55 -20.70 -8.87
C SER A 259 3.52 -19.22 -9.20
N VAL A 260 2.90 -18.87 -10.32
CA VAL A 260 2.83 -17.51 -10.84
C VAL A 260 1.39 -17.15 -11.19
N ASP A 261 0.98 -15.92 -10.88
CA ASP A 261 -0.23 -15.31 -11.44
C ASP A 261 0.16 -14.40 -12.61
N VAL A 262 -0.37 -14.71 -13.79
CA VAL A 262 -0.23 -13.93 -15.04
C VAL A 262 -1.60 -13.65 -15.65
N SER A 263 -2.59 -13.41 -14.78
CA SER A 263 -3.96 -13.07 -15.17
C SER A 263 -4.10 -11.57 -15.46
N ASP A 264 -5.27 -11.20 -16.00
CA ASP A 264 -5.63 -9.80 -16.28
C ASP A 264 -4.68 -9.11 -17.27
N GLN A 265 -4.39 -9.78 -18.39
CA GLN A 265 -3.63 -9.21 -19.48
C GLN A 265 -4.32 -7.97 -20.06
N GLN A 266 -3.62 -6.84 -20.05
CA GLN A 266 -4.00 -5.60 -20.71
C GLN A 266 -3.46 -5.57 -22.15
N GLN A 267 -4.09 -4.74 -22.99
CA GLN A 267 -3.65 -4.49 -24.36
C GLN A 267 -3.12 -3.06 -24.45
N SER A 268 -1.99 -2.87 -25.14
CA SER A 268 -1.61 -1.55 -25.67
C SER A 268 -1.33 -1.69 -27.15
N ASP A 269 -1.81 -0.75 -27.95
CA ASP A 269 -1.37 -0.62 -29.34
C ASP A 269 0.09 -0.10 -29.36
N GLU A 270 0.82 -0.30 -30.47
CA GLU A 270 2.24 0.10 -30.58
C GLU A 270 2.48 1.61 -30.34
N ASP A 271 1.43 2.43 -30.45
CA ASP A 271 1.45 3.89 -30.25
C ASP A 271 0.84 4.33 -28.90
N ASP A 272 0.31 3.42 -28.07
CA ASP A 272 -0.36 3.74 -26.81
C ASP A 272 0.55 3.57 -25.58
N TRP A 273 0.42 4.50 -24.63
CA TRP A 273 1.11 4.44 -23.34
C TRP A 273 0.51 3.30 -22.48
N ARG A 274 1.37 2.51 -21.84
CA ARG A 274 0.96 1.54 -20.81
C ARG A 274 0.64 2.30 -19.53
N TYR A 275 -0.45 1.94 -18.86
CA TYR A 275 -0.87 2.56 -17.61
C TYR A 275 -0.97 1.51 -16.50
N PRO A 276 -0.59 1.87 -15.26
CA PRO A 276 -0.96 1.09 -14.08
C PRO A 276 -2.47 1.05 -13.85
N SER A 277 -2.90 0.13 -13.00
CA SER A 277 -4.31 -0.15 -12.72
C SER A 277 -5.06 0.94 -11.95
N LEU A 278 -4.35 1.63 -11.05
CA LEU A 278 -4.93 2.46 -10.01
C LEU A 278 -4.20 3.80 -9.98
N THR A 279 -4.44 4.60 -11.02
CA THR A 279 -3.79 5.90 -11.16
C THR A 279 -4.67 7.06 -10.68
N GLU A 280 -5.98 7.04 -10.97
CA GLU A 280 -6.92 8.13 -10.63
C GLU A 280 -7.70 7.83 -9.34
#